data_AF-R4XG93-F1
#
_entry.id   AF-R4XG93-F1
#
_cell.length_a   1.000
_cell.length_b   1.000
_cell.length_c   1.000
_cell.angle_alpha   90.00
_cell.angle_beta   90.00
_cell.angle_gamma   90.00
#
_symmetry.space_group_name_H-M   'P 1'
#
loop_
_entity.id
_entity.type
_entity.pdbx_description
1 polymer ?
#
loop_
_entity_poly.entity_id
_entity_poly.type
_entity_poly.pdbx_seq_one_letter_code
_entity_poly.pdbx_strand_id
1 'polypeptide(L)'
;MPVPTATRQVVSTLPRQLLTFFKKHPPASATSWLPTPPPQVPDVNPASDTASTPPRFPKRIQNPFLPSKNKITSKYNEPRYSVRRQTDLYNLATQFQIQHLLPPRVDHKEGKVGKVMKGLTQWKGTKMERTRDARVAAIKTKTALAKKVVRTRKSRTKAKKRAQRTGLILN
;
A
#
# COMPACT_ATOMS: atom_id res chain seq x y z
N MET A 1 23.70 -27.32 -29.21
CA MET A 1 22.49 -28.18 -29.29
C MET A 1 21.35 -27.40 -29.93
N PRO A 2 20.78 -27.86 -31.06
CA PRO A 2 19.59 -27.24 -31.64
C PRO A 2 18.37 -27.46 -30.73
N VAL A 3 17.56 -26.41 -30.54
CA VAL A 3 16.32 -26.45 -29.76
C VAL A 3 15.29 -27.31 -30.50
N PRO A 4 14.60 -28.28 -29.85
CA PRO A 4 13.66 -29.16 -30.53
C PRO A 4 12.51 -28.39 -31.17
N THR A 5 12.15 -28.71 -32.42
CA THR A 5 11.16 -27.98 -33.24
C THR A 5 9.80 -27.80 -32.54
N ALA A 6 9.36 -28.78 -31.75
CA ALA A 6 8.13 -28.71 -30.97
C ALA A 6 8.11 -27.51 -30.01
N THR A 7 9.23 -27.21 -29.35
CA THR A 7 9.33 -26.05 -28.44
C THR A 7 9.19 -24.73 -29.18
N ARG A 8 9.73 -24.63 -30.40
CA ARG A 8 9.58 -23.43 -31.24
C ARG A 8 8.13 -23.18 -31.63
N GLN A 9 7.37 -24.24 -31.94
CA GLN A 9 5.95 -24.10 -32.27
C GLN A 9 5.14 -23.61 -31.08
N VAL A 10 5.38 -24.17 -29.89
CA VAL A 10 4.73 -23.70 -28.65
C VAL A 10 5.06 -22.23 -28.40
N VAL A 11 6.32 -21.81 -28.53
CA VAL A 11 6.68 -20.40 -28.37
C VAL A 11 5.97 -19.51 -29.38
N SER A 12 5.78 -19.95 -30.63
CA SER A 12 5.09 -19.16 -31.65
C SER A 12 3.59 -18.93 -31.37
N THR A 13 2.97 -19.79 -30.55
CA THR A 13 1.56 -19.62 -30.12
C THR A 13 1.37 -18.55 -29.04
N LEU A 14 2.47 -18.05 -28.44
CA LEU A 14 2.39 -17.04 -27.40
C LEU A 14 1.87 -15.69 -27.96
N PRO A 15 1.13 -14.92 -27.15
CA PRO A 15 0.72 -13.58 -27.52
C PRO A 15 1.91 -12.70 -27.92
N ARG A 16 1.73 -11.91 -28.98
CA ARG A 16 2.76 -10.99 -29.51
C ARG A 16 3.35 -10.06 -28.43
N GLN A 17 2.55 -9.66 -27.45
CA GLN A 17 3.00 -8.82 -26.34
C GLN A 17 4.07 -9.53 -25.48
N LEU A 18 3.87 -10.80 -25.15
CA LEU A 18 4.85 -11.60 -24.40
C LEU A 18 6.08 -11.89 -25.26
N LEU A 19 5.90 -12.23 -26.53
CA LEU A 19 7.02 -12.45 -27.45
C LEU A 19 7.91 -11.21 -27.61
N THR A 20 7.30 -10.03 -27.78
CA THR A 20 8.04 -8.76 -27.88
C THR A 20 8.73 -8.40 -26.57
N PHE A 21 8.12 -8.71 -25.43
CA PHE A 21 8.75 -8.55 -24.12
C PHE A 21 9.98 -9.45 -24.00
N PHE A 22 9.85 -10.76 -24.20
CA PHE A 22 10.97 -11.70 -24.05
C PHE A 22 12.07 -11.50 -25.10
N LYS A 23 11.75 -10.99 -26.30
CA LYS A 23 12.77 -10.57 -27.27
C LYS A 23 13.65 -9.43 -26.75
N LYS A 24 13.07 -8.49 -25.99
CA LYS A 24 13.79 -7.33 -25.41
C LYS A 24 14.42 -7.62 -24.06
N HIS A 25 13.79 -8.50 -23.28
CA HIS A 25 14.16 -8.88 -21.93
C HIS A 25 14.19 -10.41 -21.85
N PRO A 26 15.22 -11.05 -22.43
CA PRO A 26 15.34 -12.49 -22.39
C PRO A 26 15.50 -12.94 -20.92
N PRO A 27 14.72 -13.94 -20.45
CA PRO A 27 14.95 -14.51 -19.14
C PRO A 27 16.25 -15.32 -19.20
N ALA A 28 17.26 -14.97 -18.39
CA ALA A 28 18.53 -15.72 -18.42
C ALA A 28 18.37 -17.12 -17.78
N SER A 29 17.38 -17.28 -16.89
CA SER A 29 16.84 -18.50 -16.31
C SER A 29 15.60 -18.12 -15.49
N ALA A 30 14.76 -19.06 -15.06
CA ALA A 30 13.62 -18.78 -14.16
C ALA A 30 14.03 -17.98 -12.89
N THR A 31 15.30 -18.07 -12.49
CA THR A 31 15.87 -17.41 -11.30
C THR A 31 16.63 -16.11 -11.59
N SER A 32 16.74 -15.66 -12.85
CA SER A 32 17.67 -14.57 -13.21
C SER A 32 17.31 -13.19 -12.66
N TRP A 33 16.07 -13.02 -12.22
CA TRP A 33 15.56 -11.74 -11.72
C TRP A 33 15.60 -11.60 -10.20
N LEU A 34 15.95 -12.69 -9.49
CA LEU A 34 16.20 -12.61 -8.06
C LEU A 34 17.53 -11.85 -7.85
N PRO A 35 17.66 -11.10 -6.75
CA PRO A 35 18.97 -10.66 -6.29
C PRO A 35 19.84 -11.91 -6.20
N THR A 36 20.92 -11.98 -6.98
CA THR A 36 21.92 -13.03 -6.81
C THR A 36 22.28 -13.04 -5.32
N PRO A 37 22.16 -14.19 -4.61
CA PRO A 37 22.66 -14.27 -3.25
C PRO A 37 24.12 -13.77 -3.27
N PRO A 38 24.57 -13.01 -2.24
CA PRO A 38 25.96 -12.60 -2.17
C PRO A 38 26.83 -13.85 -2.41
N PRO A 39 27.88 -13.76 -3.24
CA PRO A 39 28.71 -14.92 -3.54
C PRO A 39 29.17 -15.53 -2.23
N GLN A 40 28.71 -16.74 -1.95
CA GLN A 40 29.33 -17.57 -0.93
C GLN A 40 30.73 -17.84 -1.45
N VAL A 41 31.71 -17.15 -0.87
CA VAL A 41 33.12 -17.30 -1.17
C VAL A 41 33.49 -18.78 -1.08
N PRO A 42 33.83 -19.48 -2.18
CA PRO A 42 34.64 -20.67 -2.05
C PRO A 42 36.05 -20.17 -1.74
N ASP A 43 36.54 -20.56 -0.58
CA ASP A 43 37.92 -20.36 -0.17
C ASP A 43 38.87 -21.11 -1.14
N VAL A 44 40.13 -20.65 -1.22
CA VAL A 44 41.33 -21.31 -1.80
C VAL A 44 41.75 -20.99 -3.28
N ASN A 45 42.56 -19.92 -3.40
CA ASN A 45 43.96 -19.85 -3.94
C ASN A 45 44.30 -19.83 -5.46
N PRO A 46 45.51 -19.34 -5.86
CA PRO A 46 45.67 -18.19 -6.76
C PRO A 46 46.52 -18.46 -8.03
N ALA A 47 46.73 -17.41 -8.82
CA ALA A 47 47.71 -17.25 -9.90
C ALA A 47 47.34 -17.74 -11.31
N SER A 48 47.06 -16.77 -12.20
CA SER A 48 47.77 -16.63 -13.48
C SER A 48 47.43 -15.27 -14.11
N ASP A 49 48.47 -14.50 -14.38
CA ASP A 49 48.47 -13.20 -15.04
C ASP A 49 47.92 -13.23 -16.47
N THR A 50 47.54 -12.03 -16.93
CA THR A 50 47.60 -11.48 -18.32
C THR A 50 46.25 -11.01 -18.86
N ALA A 51 46.27 -9.77 -19.37
CA ALA A 51 45.26 -9.03 -20.15
C ALA A 51 44.39 -8.02 -19.38
N SER A 52 44.87 -6.77 -19.44
CA SER A 52 44.13 -5.51 -19.35
C SER A 52 42.75 -5.57 -20.02
N THR A 53 41.72 -5.77 -19.21
CA THR A 53 40.36 -5.25 -19.39
C THR A 53 39.74 -5.35 -18.00
N PRO A 54 39.31 -4.25 -17.36
CA PRO A 54 38.58 -4.37 -16.10
C PRO A 54 37.41 -5.33 -16.35
N PRO A 55 37.17 -6.36 -15.50
CA PRO A 55 36.09 -7.29 -15.73
C PRO A 55 34.83 -6.46 -15.91
N ARG A 56 34.33 -6.40 -17.16
CA ARG A 56 33.15 -5.63 -17.49
C ARG A 56 32.03 -6.36 -16.80
N PHE A 57 31.75 -5.98 -15.56
CA PHE A 57 30.64 -6.53 -14.80
C PHE A 57 29.45 -6.54 -15.75
N PRO A 58 28.84 -7.71 -16.03
CA PRO A 58 27.72 -7.77 -16.94
C PRO A 58 26.74 -6.70 -16.45
N LYS A 59 26.39 -5.76 -17.33
CA LYS A 59 25.52 -4.64 -16.98
C LYS A 59 24.28 -5.26 -16.37
N ARG A 60 24.15 -5.21 -15.04
CA ARG A 60 23.08 -5.89 -14.30
C ARG A 60 21.79 -5.49 -14.98
N ILE A 61 21.07 -6.47 -15.55
CA ILE A 61 19.87 -6.20 -16.30
C ILE A 61 18.87 -5.66 -15.30
N GLN A 62 18.65 -4.35 -15.33
CA GLN A 62 17.73 -3.70 -14.42
C GLN A 62 16.32 -4.20 -14.73
N ASN A 63 15.60 -4.56 -13.68
CA ASN A 63 14.22 -4.98 -13.79
C ASN A 63 13.39 -3.89 -14.51
N PRO A 64 12.77 -4.20 -15.66
CA PRO A 64 12.03 -3.22 -16.45
C PRO A 64 10.71 -2.79 -15.80
N PHE A 65 10.24 -3.48 -14.74
CA PHE A 65 9.01 -3.19 -14.02
C PHE A 65 9.21 -2.27 -12.80
N LEU A 66 10.45 -2.10 -12.35
CA LEU A 66 10.75 -1.26 -11.20
C LEU A 66 11.27 0.12 -11.64
N PRO A 67 10.92 1.19 -10.92
CA PRO A 67 11.54 2.50 -11.16
C PRO A 67 13.04 2.44 -10.89
N SER A 68 13.80 3.18 -11.69
CA SER A 68 15.26 3.24 -11.60
C SER A 68 15.71 4.57 -11.02
N LYS A 69 16.65 4.56 -10.07
CA LYS A 69 17.26 5.82 -9.60
C LYS A 69 18.39 6.21 -10.54
N ASN A 70 18.34 7.42 -11.09
CA ASN A 70 19.45 7.99 -11.83
C ASN A 70 20.58 8.34 -10.85
N LYS A 71 21.78 7.79 -11.06
CA LYS A 71 22.93 7.98 -10.16
C LYS A 71 23.45 9.42 -10.13
N ILE A 72 23.31 10.14 -11.24
CA ILE A 72 23.85 11.50 -11.38
C ILE A 72 22.83 12.50 -10.80
N THR A 73 21.60 12.47 -11.32
CA THR A 73 20.56 13.45 -10.95
C THR A 73 19.84 13.09 -9.64
N SER A 74 20.04 11.88 -9.10
CA SER A 74 19.31 11.33 -7.94
C SER A 74 17.78 11.21 -8.09
N LYS A 75 17.20 11.63 -9.22
CA LYS A 75 15.79 11.49 -9.56
C LYS A 75 15.46 10.05 -9.93
N TYR A 76 14.23 9.63 -9.66
CA TYR A 76 13.70 8.35 -10.12
C TYR A 76 13.15 8.50 -11.53
N ASN A 77 13.58 7.60 -12.41
CA ASN A 77 12.93 7.40 -13.70
C ASN A 77 11.77 6.43 -13.52
N GLU A 78 10.72 6.65 -14.30
CA GLU A 78 9.61 5.73 -14.41
C GLU A 78 10.05 4.33 -14.85
N PRO A 79 9.31 3.28 -14.46
CA PRO A 79 9.57 1.94 -14.97
C PRO A 79 9.38 1.90 -16.49
N ARG A 80 10.14 1.04 -17.19
CA ARG A 80 10.08 0.95 -18.67
C ARG A 80 8.71 0.50 -19.18
N TYR A 81 8.01 -0.28 -18.37
CA TYR A 81 6.61 -0.66 -18.60
C TYR A 81 5.77 -0.06 -17.47
N SER A 82 4.69 0.62 -17.84
CA SER A 82 3.72 1.14 -16.87
C SER A 82 2.97 0.02 -16.14
N VAL A 83 2.44 0.32 -14.95
CA VAL A 83 1.74 -0.65 -14.08
C VAL A 83 0.64 -1.42 -14.83
N ARG A 84 -0.10 -0.74 -15.73
CA ARG A 84 -1.10 -1.39 -16.60
C ARG A 84 -0.47 -2.44 -17.51
N ARG A 85 0.56 -2.05 -18.28
CA ARG A 85 1.27 -2.97 -19.19
C ARG A 85 1.94 -4.13 -18.45
N GLN A 86 2.43 -3.89 -17.24
CA GLN A 86 2.93 -4.95 -16.37
C GLN A 86 1.82 -5.94 -16.02
N THR A 87 0.63 -5.43 -15.66
CA THR A 87 -0.56 -6.27 -15.36
C THR A 87 -0.98 -7.08 -16.57
N ASP A 88 -1.04 -6.47 -17.75
CA ASP A 88 -1.41 -7.17 -18.99
C ASP A 88 -0.43 -8.32 -19.29
N LEU A 89 0.88 -8.06 -19.19
CA LEU A 89 1.91 -9.10 -19.36
C LEU A 89 1.80 -10.22 -18.33
N TYR A 90 1.56 -9.88 -17.06
CA TYR A 90 1.39 -10.87 -16.00
C TYR A 90 0.14 -11.72 -16.20
N ASN A 91 -1.01 -11.11 -16.49
CA ASN A 91 -2.26 -11.83 -16.74
C ASN A 91 -2.12 -12.80 -17.91
N LEU A 92 -1.50 -12.36 -19.03
CA LEU A 92 -1.19 -13.24 -20.14
C LEU A 92 -0.24 -14.36 -19.71
N ALA A 93 0.85 -14.05 -19.01
CA ALA A 93 1.81 -15.07 -18.59
C ALA A 93 1.22 -16.09 -17.60
N THR A 94 0.29 -15.68 -16.73
CA THR A 94 -0.45 -16.57 -15.84
C THR A 94 -1.34 -17.52 -16.63
N GLN A 95 -2.03 -17.04 -17.68
CA GLN A 95 -2.84 -17.90 -18.57
C GLN A 95 -1.99 -18.99 -19.25
N PHE A 96 -0.77 -18.65 -19.66
CA PHE A 96 0.18 -19.57 -20.28
C PHE A 96 1.12 -20.26 -19.27
N GLN A 97 0.91 -20.08 -17.96
CA GLN A 97 1.73 -20.66 -16.86
C GLN A 97 3.24 -20.35 -16.91
N ILE A 98 3.63 -19.28 -17.60
CA ILE A 98 5.03 -18.83 -17.76
C ILE A 98 5.35 -17.59 -16.90
N GLN A 99 4.54 -17.33 -15.89
CA GLN A 99 4.68 -16.16 -15.01
C GLN A 99 6.06 -16.12 -14.31
N HIS A 100 6.62 -17.27 -13.95
CA HIS A 100 7.92 -17.40 -13.31
C HIS A 100 9.10 -16.91 -14.18
N LEU A 101 8.91 -16.75 -15.49
CA LEU A 101 9.93 -16.20 -16.40
C LEU A 101 9.96 -14.65 -16.39
N LEU A 102 8.89 -14.00 -15.90
CA LEU A 102 8.81 -12.55 -15.82
C LEU A 102 9.63 -12.00 -14.65
N PRO A 103 10.16 -10.77 -14.76
CA PRO A 103 10.74 -10.07 -13.62
C PRO A 103 9.71 -9.84 -12.51
N PRO A 104 10.10 -9.86 -11.22
CA PRO A 104 9.18 -9.62 -10.11
C PRO A 104 8.64 -8.19 -10.15
N ARG A 105 7.36 -8.01 -9.81
CA ARG A 105 6.70 -6.70 -9.72
C ARG A 105 6.55 -6.27 -8.26
N VAL A 106 6.44 -4.96 -8.01
CA VAL A 106 6.15 -4.38 -6.68
C VAL A 106 4.91 -5.01 -6.03
N ASP A 107 3.86 -5.19 -6.82
CA ASP A 107 2.57 -5.74 -6.38
C ASP A 107 2.54 -7.27 -6.37
N HIS A 108 3.66 -7.95 -6.62
CA HIS A 108 3.68 -9.40 -6.64
C HIS A 108 3.53 -9.93 -5.21
N LYS A 109 2.27 -10.15 -4.80
CA LYS A 109 1.87 -10.63 -3.47
C LYS A 109 1.86 -12.17 -3.38
N GLU A 110 2.70 -12.87 -4.12
CA GLU A 110 2.78 -14.32 -3.96
C GLU A 110 3.18 -14.64 -2.51
N GLY A 111 2.29 -15.34 -1.79
CA GLY A 111 2.48 -15.72 -0.39
C GLY A 111 2.31 -14.61 0.66
N LYS A 112 1.99 -13.36 0.30
CA LYS A 112 1.82 -12.28 1.28
C LYS A 112 0.34 -12.07 1.64
N VAL A 113 -0.04 -12.49 2.84
CA VAL A 113 -1.32 -12.09 3.45
C VAL A 113 -1.29 -10.58 3.67
N GLY A 114 -2.21 -9.86 3.04
CA GLY A 114 -2.30 -8.40 3.19
C GLY A 114 -2.64 -8.02 4.64
N LYS A 115 -2.13 -6.87 5.10
CA LYS A 115 -2.59 -6.29 6.37
C LYS A 115 -4.09 -6.00 6.25
N VAL A 116 -4.86 -6.38 7.27
CA VAL A 116 -6.30 -6.09 7.34
C VAL A 116 -6.53 -4.58 7.29
N MET A 117 -7.58 -4.15 6.60
CA MET A 117 -7.94 -2.74 6.50
C MET A 117 -8.21 -2.14 7.89
N LYS A 118 -7.66 -0.96 8.18
CA LYS A 118 -7.86 -0.27 9.47
C LYS A 118 -9.34 -0.09 9.81
N GLY A 119 -10.21 0.14 8.83
CA GLY A 119 -11.65 0.28 9.08
C GLY A 119 -12.33 -1.02 9.55
N LEU A 120 -11.79 -2.19 9.20
CA LEU A 120 -12.28 -3.48 9.66
C LEU A 120 -11.81 -3.78 11.09
N THR A 121 -10.56 -3.44 11.40
CA THR A 121 -9.98 -3.65 12.75
C THR A 121 -10.42 -2.58 13.75
N GLN A 122 -10.46 -1.32 13.30
CA GLN A 122 -10.70 -0.12 14.10
C GLN A 122 -11.75 0.74 13.41
N TRP A 123 -13.01 0.34 13.54
CA TRP A 123 -14.11 1.16 13.06
C TRP A 123 -14.15 2.48 13.85
N LYS A 124 -14.39 3.60 13.16
CA LYS A 124 -14.37 4.93 13.80
C LYS A 124 -15.68 5.25 14.55
N GLY A 125 -16.77 4.60 14.16
CA GLY A 125 -18.12 4.94 14.60
C GLY A 125 -18.61 6.30 14.08
N THR A 126 -19.91 6.50 14.22
CA THR A 126 -20.60 7.74 13.79
C THR A 126 -20.34 8.85 14.82
N LYS A 127 -20.47 10.13 14.43
CA LYS A 127 -20.30 11.27 15.37
C LYS A 127 -21.27 11.18 16.57
N MET A 128 -22.48 10.68 16.34
CA MET A 128 -23.51 10.53 17.38
C MET A 128 -23.14 9.50 18.43
N GLU A 129 -22.51 8.40 18.03
CA GLU A 129 -22.03 7.35 18.94
C GLU A 129 -20.86 7.88 19.77
N ARG A 130 -19.89 8.53 19.11
CA ARG A 130 -18.71 9.12 19.76
C ARG A 130 -19.04 10.20 20.80
N THR A 131 -20.15 10.92 20.62
CA THR A 131 -20.56 12.02 21.52
C THR A 131 -21.73 11.65 22.44
N ARG A 132 -22.19 10.38 22.38
CA ARG A 132 -23.36 9.90 23.11
C ARG A 132 -23.20 10.08 24.61
N ASP A 133 -22.09 9.60 25.16
CA ASP A 133 -21.88 9.58 26.61
C ASP A 133 -21.78 10.99 27.20
N ALA A 134 -21.05 11.87 26.52
CA ALA A 134 -20.98 13.28 26.89
C ALA A 134 -22.38 13.94 26.88
N ARG A 135 -23.20 13.65 25.86
CA ARG A 135 -24.58 14.17 25.78
C ARG A 135 -25.46 13.61 26.89
N VAL A 136 -25.40 12.31 27.15
CA VAL A 136 -26.16 11.65 28.21
C VAL A 136 -25.76 12.21 29.58
N ALA A 137 -24.46 12.42 29.83
CA ALA A 137 -23.97 13.06 31.05
C ALA A 137 -24.52 14.47 31.21
N ALA A 138 -24.48 15.29 30.15
CA ALA A 138 -25.04 16.64 30.15
C ALA A 138 -26.57 16.66 30.39
N ILE A 139 -27.30 15.66 29.87
CA ILE A 139 -28.73 15.50 30.15
C ILE A 139 -28.95 15.17 31.62
N LYS A 140 -28.20 14.20 32.18
CA LYS A 140 -28.32 13.80 33.59
C LYS A 140 -28.10 14.97 34.55
N THR A 141 -27.04 15.75 34.34
CA THR A 141 -26.71 16.89 35.22
C THR A 141 -27.79 17.98 35.14
N LYS A 142 -28.26 18.32 33.93
CA LYS A 142 -29.34 19.29 33.73
C LYS A 142 -30.65 18.84 34.37
N THR A 143 -31.02 17.56 34.23
CA THR A 143 -32.23 17.00 34.81
C THR A 143 -32.21 17.04 36.34
N ALA A 144 -31.07 16.73 36.97
CA ALA A 144 -30.91 16.81 38.42
C ALA A 144 -31.09 18.24 38.94
N LEU A 145 -30.53 19.23 38.24
CA LEU A 145 -30.63 20.65 38.61
C LEU A 145 -32.00 21.27 38.29
N ALA A 146 -32.77 20.69 37.36
CA ALA A 146 -34.01 21.25 36.86
C ALA A 146 -35.03 21.56 37.96
N LYS A 147 -35.24 20.63 38.91
CA LYS A 147 -36.21 20.82 40.01
C LYS A 147 -35.86 22.03 40.87
N LYS A 148 -34.57 22.23 41.18
CA LYS A 148 -34.08 23.37 41.96
C LYS A 148 -34.32 24.69 41.22
N VAL A 149 -33.97 24.73 39.93
CA VAL A 149 -34.16 25.92 39.07
C VAL A 149 -35.64 26.30 38.96
N VAL A 150 -36.53 25.31 38.78
CA VAL A 150 -37.97 25.55 38.73
C VAL A 150 -38.47 26.10 40.07
N ARG A 151 -38.05 25.52 41.19
CA ARG A 151 -38.43 25.97 42.54
C ARG A 151 -38.02 27.42 42.79
N THR A 152 -36.75 27.78 42.53
CA THR A 152 -36.24 29.15 42.74
C THR A 152 -36.91 30.16 41.82
N ARG A 153 -37.17 29.78 40.56
CA ARG A 153 -37.89 30.64 39.62
C ARG A 153 -39.32 30.90 40.11
N LYS A 154 -40.06 29.85 40.50
CA LYS A 154 -41.44 29.97 40.97
C LYS A 154 -41.52 30.78 42.27
N SER A 155 -40.59 30.60 43.22
CA SER A 155 -40.57 31.38 44.45
C SER A 155 -40.31 32.87 44.17
N ARG A 156 -39.36 33.20 43.29
CA ARG A 156 -39.10 34.58 42.85
C ARG A 156 -40.32 35.21 42.18
N THR A 157 -41.01 34.48 41.30
CA THR A 157 -42.26 34.97 40.68
C THR A 157 -43.34 35.23 41.73
N LYS A 158 -43.52 34.34 42.71
CA LYS A 158 -44.51 34.51 43.79
C LYS A 158 -44.16 35.71 44.68
N ALA A 159 -42.89 35.89 45.04
CA ALA A 159 -42.41 37.02 45.81
C ALA A 159 -42.68 38.36 45.10
N LYS A 160 -42.36 38.44 43.79
CA LYS A 160 -42.67 39.63 42.97
C LYS A 160 -44.17 39.96 42.98
N LYS A 161 -45.03 38.96 42.77
CA LYS A 161 -46.49 39.15 42.83
C LYS A 161 -46.98 39.59 44.21
N ARG A 162 -46.37 39.09 45.29
CA ARG A 162 -46.71 39.50 46.66
C ARG A 162 -46.33 40.95 46.90
N ALA A 163 -45.11 41.36 46.54
CA ALA A 163 -44.65 42.74 46.68
C ALA A 163 -45.55 43.74 45.93
N GLN A 164 -45.97 43.38 44.70
CA GLN A 164 -46.92 44.16 43.91
C GLN A 164 -48.29 44.30 44.60
N ARG A 165 -48.78 43.25 45.28
CA ARG A 165 -50.07 43.28 45.99
C ARG A 165 -50.01 44.06 47.31
N THR A 166 -48.88 44.04 48.00
CA THR A 166 -48.72 44.70 49.30
C THR A 166 -48.24 46.15 49.19
N GLY A 167 -48.05 46.68 47.97
CA GLY A 167 -47.59 48.05 47.74
C GLY A 167 -46.16 48.34 48.20
N LEU A 168 -45.41 47.33 48.66
CA LEU A 168 -44.00 47.48 49.01
C LEU A 168 -43.19 47.49 47.71
N ILE A 169 -42.75 48.67 47.30
CA ILE A 169 -41.78 48.85 46.21
C ILE A 169 -40.45 48.29 46.73
N LEU A 170 -40.08 47.11 46.22
CA LEU A 170 -38.73 46.57 46.40
C LEU A 170 -37.79 47.38 45.48
N ASN A 171 -37.11 48.38 46.06
CA ASN A 171 -35.92 48.98 45.49
C ASN A 171 -34.77 47.97 45.47
#